data_AF-A0A353ZAT5-F1
#
_entry.id   AF-A0A353ZAT5-F1
#
_cell.length_a   1.000
_cell.length_b   1.000
_cell.length_c   1.000
_cell.angle_alpha   90.00
_cell.angle_beta   90.00
_cell.angle_gamma   90.00
#
_symmetry.space_group_name_H-M   'P 1'
#
loop_
_entity.id
_entity.type
_entity.pdbx_description
1 polymer ?
#
loop_
_entity_poly.entity_id
_entity_poly.type
_entity_poly.pdbx_seq_one_letter_code
_entity_poly.pdbx_strand_id
1 'polypeptide(L)'
;MAKRRVTSTKPAPPVLEQTLVGQTVCIAGPNAAGPVGELISKLVRLRGGVILDEVDPELTYLVTLGAGSEDDRERAEHLNAEDRSDIQIVSPSEFLETQVPSPEELLALLKGGPESLALALELLQIPVEEPYDLNGADLRGLKLDDESADADLEALDLTDSDLREAQFTNAWFSSMSGAKLDGAILKNCHFSGECEFIEGSFKKGVAQSCDFSSCDLDQADFTSTDLAGSDFSSAFGANACFRKATLTDADFSQAEITETDFSGVDGAGCDFSGTRLTKGLFTKADLHGSSFCGANLDECDFTNCDLRDCDFNGANLQGVIWKGARLKGASFQLANVDTNEIAKSADLDSDDVDTGSQVSSHLDELRDATSRISRVEFTLPFRRNGQRLSLAVTTSPRHVRIAWEQPNPVSSQIRSKLLRASDLRIPLLSVVNRFRDWEFLAEEVEVRSGRGPTGNRLPKGAVVQAICGILGVAPPEDLLPIPTPLVPPTA
;
A
#
# COMPACT_ATOMS: atom_id res chain seq x y z
N MET A 1 12.33 -48.64 51.18
CA MET A 1 12.58 -48.43 49.74
C MET A 1 11.23 -48.10 49.08
N ALA A 2 10.93 -46.82 48.90
CA ALA A 2 9.72 -46.37 48.22
C ALA A 2 10.11 -45.78 46.85
N LYS A 3 9.48 -46.31 45.80
CA LYS A 3 9.72 -46.00 44.39
C LYS A 3 9.21 -44.59 44.05
N ARG A 4 10.04 -43.78 43.41
CA ARG A 4 9.65 -42.55 42.70
C ARG A 4 8.81 -42.92 41.48
N ARG A 5 7.59 -42.38 41.41
CA ARG A 5 6.79 -42.29 40.17
C ARG A 5 6.93 -40.86 39.69
N VAL A 6 7.57 -40.69 38.53
CA VAL A 6 7.57 -39.44 37.77
C VAL A 6 6.18 -39.33 37.15
N THR A 7 5.41 -38.32 37.55
CA THR A 7 4.19 -37.91 36.87
C THR A 7 4.50 -36.66 36.08
N SER A 8 4.41 -36.78 34.75
CA SER A 8 4.43 -35.66 33.83
C SER A 8 3.29 -34.70 34.17
N THR A 9 3.63 -33.47 34.55
CA THR A 9 2.68 -32.38 34.65
C THR A 9 2.31 -31.97 33.22
N LYS A 10 1.12 -32.37 32.75
CA LYS A 10 0.44 -31.65 31.66
C LYS A 10 0.33 -30.18 32.08
N PRO A 11 0.60 -29.20 31.19
CA PRO A 11 0.28 -27.81 31.50
C PRO A 11 -1.21 -27.72 31.79
N ALA A 12 -1.58 -27.02 32.88
CA ALA A 12 -2.97 -26.72 33.16
C ALA A 12 -3.51 -25.87 31.99
N PRO A 13 -4.72 -26.15 31.47
CA PRO A 13 -5.32 -25.26 30.49
C PRO A 13 -5.42 -23.86 31.09
N PRO A 14 -5.32 -22.80 30.28
CA PRO A 14 -5.47 -21.44 30.75
C PRO A 14 -6.83 -21.30 31.46
N VAL A 15 -6.92 -20.31 32.35
CA VAL A 15 -8.16 -20.01 33.08
C VAL A 15 -9.21 -19.55 32.07
N LEU A 16 -9.93 -20.50 31.48
CA LEU A 16 -11.13 -20.26 30.68
C LEU A 16 -12.17 -19.68 31.62
N GLU A 17 -12.84 -18.60 31.23
CA GLU A 17 -13.97 -18.08 31.98
C GLU A 17 -15.01 -19.19 32.21
N GLN A 18 -15.57 -19.23 33.42
CA GLN A 18 -16.44 -20.30 33.90
C GLN A 18 -17.86 -20.29 33.27
N THR A 19 -18.07 -19.66 32.12
CA THR A 19 -19.39 -19.44 31.53
C THR A 19 -20.18 -20.74 31.33
N LEU A 20 -19.52 -21.86 31.00
CA LEU A 20 -20.17 -23.17 30.86
C LEU A 20 -19.73 -24.22 31.88
N VAL A 21 -18.95 -23.85 32.89
CA VAL A 21 -18.48 -24.81 33.90
C VAL A 21 -19.67 -25.30 34.71
N GLY A 22 -19.94 -26.62 34.65
CA GLY A 22 -21.07 -27.24 35.33
C GLY A 22 -22.42 -27.04 34.63
N GLN A 23 -22.46 -26.40 33.46
CA GLN A 23 -23.65 -26.31 32.63
C GLN A 23 -23.80 -27.59 31.79
N THR A 24 -25.03 -28.04 31.60
CA THR A 24 -25.37 -29.18 30.75
C THR A 24 -26.08 -28.69 29.49
N VAL A 25 -25.62 -29.15 28.34
CA VAL A 25 -26.07 -28.67 27.04
C VAL A 25 -26.52 -29.84 26.18
N CYS A 26 -27.70 -29.73 25.59
CA CYS A 26 -28.23 -30.68 24.61
C CYS A 26 -28.33 -29.97 23.26
N ILE A 27 -27.89 -30.65 22.20
CA ILE A 27 -27.92 -30.13 20.83
C ILE A 27 -28.92 -30.98 20.05
N ALA A 28 -30.05 -30.39 19.67
CA ALA A 28 -31.15 -31.09 19.01
C ALA A 28 -31.36 -30.61 17.57
N GLY A 29 -31.64 -31.56 16.67
CA GLY A 29 -31.99 -31.31 15.28
C GLY A 29 -31.32 -32.24 14.28
N PRO A 30 -31.79 -32.27 13.01
CA PRO A 30 -31.29 -33.19 11.98
C PRO A 30 -29.80 -33.00 11.65
N ASN A 31 -29.25 -31.82 11.96
CA ASN A 31 -27.85 -31.46 11.72
C ASN A 31 -27.01 -31.34 13.00
N ALA A 32 -27.40 -31.99 14.11
CA ALA A 32 -26.65 -31.95 15.37
C ALA A 32 -25.17 -32.40 15.24
N ALA A 33 -24.87 -33.31 14.30
CA ALA A 33 -23.51 -33.73 13.97
C ALA A 33 -22.86 -32.91 12.83
N GLY A 34 -23.49 -31.82 12.38
CA GLY A 34 -22.93 -30.92 11.37
C GLY A 34 -21.89 -29.95 11.95
N PRO A 35 -21.24 -29.13 11.09
CA PRO A 35 -20.13 -28.26 11.50
C PRO A 35 -20.45 -27.35 12.70
N VAL A 36 -21.65 -26.77 12.71
CA VAL A 36 -22.10 -25.89 13.81
C VAL A 36 -22.31 -26.68 15.10
N GLY A 37 -22.89 -27.88 15.03
CA GLY A 37 -23.07 -28.74 16.19
C GLY A 37 -21.75 -29.29 16.75
N GLU A 38 -20.77 -29.58 15.88
CA GLU A 38 -19.42 -29.95 16.28
C GLU A 38 -18.69 -28.78 16.98
N LEU A 39 -18.80 -27.56 16.45
CA LEU A 39 -18.24 -26.35 17.07
C LEU A 39 -18.81 -26.14 18.48
N ILE A 40 -20.14 -26.17 18.63
CA ILE A 40 -20.81 -26.02 19.93
C ILE A 40 -20.38 -27.14 20.87
N SER A 41 -20.29 -28.38 20.38
CA SER A 41 -19.83 -29.51 21.19
C SER A 41 -18.39 -29.34 21.69
N LYS A 42 -17.48 -28.87 20.82
CA LYS A 42 -16.10 -28.56 21.21
C LYS A 42 -16.07 -27.48 22.29
N LEU A 43 -16.82 -26.39 22.09
CA LEU A 43 -16.89 -25.25 23.02
C LEU A 43 -17.39 -25.66 24.41
N VAL A 44 -18.50 -26.40 24.47
CA VAL A 44 -19.08 -26.88 25.73
C VAL A 44 -18.07 -27.73 26.50
N ARG A 45 -17.42 -28.70 25.83
CA ARG A 45 -16.42 -29.58 26.46
C ARG A 45 -15.20 -28.80 26.96
N LEU A 46 -14.72 -27.84 26.17
CA LEU A 46 -13.54 -27.03 26.52
C LEU A 46 -13.81 -26.15 27.73
N ARG A 47 -15.00 -25.53 27.81
CA ARG A 47 -15.42 -24.71 28.96
C ARG A 47 -15.95 -25.55 30.14
N GLY A 48 -15.76 -26.87 30.13
CA GLY A 48 -16.08 -27.76 31.26
C GLY A 48 -17.57 -28.04 31.46
N GLY A 49 -18.38 -27.80 30.44
CA GLY A 49 -19.78 -28.22 30.38
C GLY A 49 -19.93 -29.69 29.95
N VAL A 50 -21.13 -30.22 30.13
CA VAL A 50 -21.48 -31.61 29.80
C VAL A 50 -22.45 -31.62 28.62
N ILE A 51 -22.21 -32.49 27.65
CA ILE A 51 -23.13 -32.68 26.52
C ILE A 51 -24.03 -33.87 26.82
N LEU A 52 -25.34 -33.68 26.62
CA LEU A 52 -26.34 -34.74 26.71
C LEU A 52 -26.89 -35.08 25.32
N ASP A 53 -27.20 -36.36 25.13
CA ASP A 53 -27.79 -36.86 23.87
C ASP A 53 -29.32 -36.69 23.83
N GLU A 54 -29.96 -36.45 24.98
CA GLU A 54 -31.42 -36.31 25.12
C GLU A 54 -31.76 -35.17 26.12
N VAL A 55 -33.03 -34.75 26.14
CA VAL A 55 -33.53 -33.73 27.08
C VAL A 55 -33.77 -34.38 28.46
N ASP A 56 -33.04 -33.92 29.48
CA ASP A 56 -33.05 -34.46 30.86
C ASP A 56 -33.36 -33.34 31.88
N PRO A 57 -33.89 -33.64 33.09
CA PRO A 57 -34.06 -32.64 34.16
C PRO A 57 -32.81 -31.87 34.59
N GLU A 58 -31.60 -32.43 34.41
CA GLU A 58 -30.34 -31.73 34.71
C GLU A 58 -29.96 -30.70 33.65
N LEU A 59 -30.71 -30.56 32.55
CA LEU A 59 -30.40 -29.72 31.41
C LEU A 59 -30.38 -28.22 31.77
N THR A 60 -29.40 -27.48 31.23
CA THR A 60 -29.36 -26.02 31.34
C THR A 60 -29.64 -25.32 30.00
N TYR A 61 -29.07 -25.82 28.91
CA TYR A 61 -29.26 -25.25 27.57
C TYR A 61 -29.76 -26.30 26.58
N LEU A 62 -30.80 -25.96 25.82
CA LEU A 62 -31.21 -26.68 24.62
C LEU A 62 -30.92 -25.84 23.39
N VAL A 63 -29.94 -26.26 22.58
CA VAL A 63 -29.58 -25.61 21.32
C VAL A 63 -30.30 -26.28 20.16
N THR A 64 -31.09 -25.52 19.41
CA THR A 64 -31.96 -26.06 18.34
C THR A 64 -31.44 -25.74 16.93
N LEU A 65 -30.82 -26.72 16.25
CA LEU A 65 -30.25 -26.56 14.90
C LEU A 65 -31.32 -26.72 13.81
N GLY A 66 -32.27 -25.78 13.71
CA GLY A 66 -33.23 -25.63 12.59
C GLY A 66 -34.17 -26.81 12.32
N ALA A 67 -35.49 -26.60 12.47
CA ALA A 67 -36.50 -27.66 12.44
C ALA A 67 -36.10 -28.87 13.31
N GLY A 68 -35.63 -28.60 14.54
CA GLY A 68 -35.65 -29.63 15.59
C GLY A 68 -37.07 -30.16 15.70
N SER A 69 -37.23 -31.46 15.98
CA SER A 69 -38.55 -32.02 16.25
C SER A 69 -39.25 -31.14 17.28
N GLU A 70 -40.42 -30.59 16.92
CA GLU A 70 -41.25 -29.80 17.85
C GLU A 70 -41.32 -30.50 19.22
N ASP A 71 -41.34 -31.83 19.20
CA ASP A 71 -41.23 -32.73 20.36
C ASP A 71 -40.11 -32.39 21.37
N ASP A 72 -38.87 -32.08 20.97
CA ASP A 72 -37.77 -31.84 21.93
C ASP A 72 -37.89 -30.48 22.60
N ARG A 73 -38.35 -29.48 21.84
CA ARG A 73 -38.65 -28.15 22.37
C ARG A 73 -39.85 -28.22 23.32
N GLU A 74 -40.93 -28.87 22.92
CA GLU A 74 -42.12 -29.07 23.75
C GLU A 74 -41.78 -29.83 25.04
N ARG A 75 -40.92 -30.86 24.97
CA ARG A 75 -40.43 -31.59 26.16
C ARG A 75 -39.62 -30.70 27.09
N ALA A 76 -38.70 -29.89 26.57
CA ALA A 76 -37.91 -28.97 27.38
C ALA A 76 -38.79 -27.89 28.04
N GLU A 77 -39.77 -27.35 27.31
CA GLU A 77 -40.75 -26.39 27.87
C GLU A 77 -41.61 -27.04 28.96
N HIS A 78 -42.05 -28.28 28.76
CA HIS A 78 -42.81 -29.05 29.75
C HIS A 78 -41.98 -29.32 31.01
N LEU A 79 -40.71 -29.73 30.87
CA LEU A 79 -39.80 -29.95 31.99
C LEU A 79 -39.58 -28.67 32.80
N ASN A 80 -39.34 -27.54 32.14
CA ASN A 80 -39.16 -26.22 32.78
C ASN A 80 -40.44 -25.74 33.52
N ALA A 81 -41.62 -26.19 33.09
CA ALA A 81 -42.89 -25.85 33.74
C ALA A 81 -43.20 -26.70 35.00
N GLU A 82 -42.78 -27.98 35.01
CA GLU A 82 -43.10 -28.93 36.10
C GLU A 82 -42.01 -29.05 37.17
N ASP A 83 -40.74 -28.95 36.77
CA ASP A 83 -39.57 -28.93 37.65
C ASP A 83 -38.84 -27.58 37.47
N ARG A 84 -38.39 -26.97 38.56
CA ARG A 84 -37.79 -25.62 38.56
C ARG A 84 -36.35 -25.60 37.96
N SER A 85 -36.17 -26.21 36.80
CA SER A 85 -34.95 -26.17 35.98
C SER A 85 -35.09 -25.04 34.96
N ASP A 86 -34.27 -24.01 35.11
CA ASP A 86 -34.14 -22.80 34.30
C ASP A 86 -33.56 -23.05 32.89
N ILE A 87 -34.11 -24.05 32.18
CA ILE A 87 -33.65 -24.47 30.85
C ILE A 87 -33.82 -23.31 29.85
N GLN A 88 -32.70 -22.87 29.26
CA GLN A 88 -32.66 -21.88 28.20
C GLN A 88 -32.72 -22.56 26.83
N ILE A 89 -33.78 -22.28 26.07
CA ILE A 89 -33.97 -22.80 24.71
C ILE A 89 -33.54 -21.72 23.73
N VAL A 90 -32.47 -21.98 22.97
CA VAL A 90 -31.82 -21.01 22.10
C VAL A 90 -31.53 -21.59 20.72
N SER A 91 -31.42 -20.72 19.73
CA SER A 91 -30.86 -21.05 18.43
C SER A 91 -29.33 -21.19 18.50
N PRO A 92 -28.67 -21.76 17.48
CA PRO A 92 -27.21 -21.91 17.47
C PRO A 92 -26.50 -20.56 17.48
N SER A 93 -27.02 -19.57 16.76
CA SER A 93 -26.49 -18.20 16.72
C SER A 93 -26.61 -17.52 18.08
N GLU A 94 -27.80 -17.55 18.69
CA GLU A 94 -28.00 -17.01 20.04
C GLU A 94 -27.11 -17.70 21.07
N PHE A 95 -26.91 -19.02 20.97
CA PHE A 95 -25.97 -19.72 21.84
C PHE A 95 -24.54 -19.23 21.63
N LEU A 96 -24.04 -19.18 20.40
CA LEU A 96 -22.67 -18.74 20.09
C LEU A 96 -22.42 -17.28 20.48
N GLU A 97 -23.42 -16.40 20.35
CA GLU A 97 -23.35 -15.01 20.84
C GLU A 97 -23.15 -14.93 22.36
N THR A 98 -23.68 -15.89 23.14
CA THR A 98 -23.37 -15.97 24.58
C THR A 98 -21.97 -16.50 24.89
N GLN A 99 -21.27 -17.03 23.88
CA GLN A 99 -19.95 -17.66 24.01
C GLN A 99 -18.82 -16.82 23.41
N VAL A 100 -19.09 -15.57 23.02
CA VAL A 100 -18.06 -14.60 22.60
C VAL A 100 -16.97 -14.56 23.68
N PRO A 101 -15.73 -14.97 23.38
CA PRO A 101 -14.67 -15.00 24.38
C PRO A 101 -14.34 -13.59 24.85
N SER A 102 -13.99 -13.43 26.12
CA SER A 102 -13.37 -12.18 26.57
C SER A 102 -11.99 -12.02 25.92
N PRO A 103 -11.44 -10.79 25.78
CA PRO A 103 -10.10 -10.61 25.23
C PRO A 103 -9.01 -11.38 25.98
N GLU A 104 -9.14 -11.51 27.32
CA GLU A 104 -8.23 -12.30 28.13
C GLU A 104 -8.28 -13.79 27.79
N GLU A 105 -9.49 -14.32 27.58
CA GLU A 105 -9.71 -15.71 27.18
C GLU A 105 -9.14 -15.97 25.78
N LEU A 106 -9.45 -15.10 24.83
CA LEU A 106 -8.97 -15.22 23.45
C LEU A 106 -7.43 -15.19 23.41
N LEU A 107 -6.80 -14.27 24.13
CA LEU A 107 -5.34 -14.20 24.27
C LEU A 107 -4.76 -15.49 24.86
N ALA A 108 -5.43 -16.06 25.87
CA ALA A 108 -5.01 -17.29 26.50
C ALA A 108 -5.12 -18.50 25.57
N LEU A 109 -6.16 -18.54 24.72
CA LEU A 109 -6.36 -19.57 23.70
C LEU A 109 -5.32 -19.46 22.57
N LEU A 110 -5.05 -18.24 22.07
CA LEU A 110 -4.03 -17.97 21.04
C LEU A 110 -2.64 -18.44 21.50
N LYS A 111 -2.32 -18.28 22.78
CA LYS A 111 -1.05 -18.73 23.40
C LYS A 111 -1.05 -20.20 23.82
N GLY A 112 -2.18 -20.88 23.69
CA GLY A 112 -2.36 -22.24 24.17
C GLY A 112 -1.62 -23.27 23.32
N GLY A 113 -2.00 -24.54 23.52
CA GLY A 113 -1.54 -25.60 22.62
C GLY A 113 -2.24 -25.53 21.25
N PRO A 114 -1.87 -26.39 20.29
CA PRO A 114 -2.48 -26.42 18.96
C PRO A 114 -4.01 -26.53 18.99
N GLU A 115 -4.57 -27.31 19.91
CA GLU A 115 -6.03 -27.44 20.09
C GLU A 115 -6.69 -26.12 20.55
N SER A 116 -6.02 -25.37 21.43
CA SER A 116 -6.52 -24.07 21.92
C SER A 116 -6.41 -22.99 20.83
N LEU A 117 -5.34 -23.02 20.05
CA LEU A 117 -5.14 -22.11 18.93
C LEU A 117 -6.19 -22.35 17.84
N ALA A 118 -6.41 -23.61 17.45
CA ALA A 118 -7.45 -23.96 16.48
C ALA A 118 -8.83 -23.49 16.93
N LEU A 119 -9.15 -23.63 18.23
CA LEU A 119 -10.38 -23.09 18.78
C LEU A 119 -10.44 -21.56 18.72
N ALA A 120 -9.34 -20.87 19.05
CA ALA A 120 -9.29 -19.40 18.96
C ALA A 120 -9.63 -18.93 17.54
N LEU A 121 -9.04 -19.58 16.53
CA LEU A 121 -9.29 -19.26 15.13
C LEU A 121 -10.73 -19.59 14.70
N GLU A 122 -11.30 -20.71 15.17
CA GLU A 122 -12.72 -21.03 14.97
C GLU A 122 -13.65 -19.99 15.62
N LEU A 123 -13.29 -19.48 16.80
CA LEU A 123 -14.05 -18.46 17.53
C LEU A 123 -14.00 -17.08 16.86
N LEU A 124 -12.89 -16.73 16.22
CA LEU A 124 -12.76 -15.48 15.45
C LEU A 124 -13.72 -15.42 14.25
N GLN A 125 -14.24 -16.56 13.79
CA GLN A 125 -15.26 -16.62 12.74
C GLN A 125 -16.65 -16.19 13.22
N ILE A 126 -16.85 -16.03 14.54
CA ILE A 126 -18.10 -15.50 15.08
C ILE A 126 -18.09 -13.98 14.85
N PRO A 127 -19.05 -13.44 14.09
CA PRO A 127 -19.07 -12.01 13.79
C PRO A 127 -19.26 -11.21 15.07
N VAL A 128 -18.40 -10.20 15.24
CA VAL A 128 -18.45 -9.23 16.34
C VAL A 128 -18.71 -7.83 15.78
N GLU A 129 -19.41 -6.99 16.55
CA GLU A 129 -19.68 -5.60 16.15
C GLU A 129 -18.40 -4.73 16.22
N GLU A 130 -17.51 -5.05 17.16
CA GLU A 130 -16.24 -4.35 17.38
C GLU A 130 -15.09 -5.37 17.43
N PRO A 131 -13.87 -5.02 16.96
CA PRO A 131 -12.70 -5.86 17.11
C PRO A 131 -12.41 -6.19 18.58
N TYR A 132 -11.85 -7.36 18.83
CA TYR A 132 -11.32 -7.75 20.13
C TYR A 132 -10.13 -6.87 20.50
N ASP A 133 -10.27 -6.09 21.57
CA ASP A 133 -9.20 -5.28 22.14
C ASP A 133 -8.11 -6.16 22.74
N LEU A 134 -7.05 -6.40 21.96
CA LEU A 134 -5.82 -7.03 22.41
C LEU A 134 -4.69 -6.01 22.48
N ASN A 135 -4.99 -4.75 22.77
CA ASN A 135 -3.98 -3.70 22.85
C ASN A 135 -2.87 -4.06 23.85
N GLY A 136 -1.61 -3.93 23.40
CA GLY A 136 -0.44 -4.22 24.21
C GLY A 136 -0.26 -5.70 24.55
N ALA A 137 -0.99 -6.61 23.90
CA ALA A 137 -0.89 -8.03 24.16
C ALA A 137 0.50 -8.57 23.79
N ASP A 138 1.07 -9.42 24.66
CA ASP A 138 2.30 -10.14 24.35
C ASP A 138 1.97 -11.35 23.48
N LEU A 139 2.25 -11.35 22.17
CA LEU A 139 2.02 -12.48 21.26
C LEU A 139 3.34 -13.01 20.68
N ARG A 140 4.44 -12.85 21.43
CA ARG A 140 5.78 -13.21 20.95
C ARG A 140 5.87 -14.68 20.58
N GLY A 141 6.45 -14.94 19.41
CA GLY A 141 6.67 -16.29 18.92
C GLY A 141 5.41 -17.07 18.63
N LEU A 142 4.22 -16.42 18.59
CA LEU A 142 2.98 -17.04 18.12
C LEU A 142 3.21 -17.58 16.70
N LYS A 143 2.74 -18.79 16.42
CA LYS A 143 2.90 -19.42 15.11
C LYS A 143 1.55 -19.86 14.58
N LEU A 144 1.19 -19.32 13.43
CA LEU A 144 0.12 -19.81 12.57
C LEU A 144 0.80 -20.55 11.41
N ASP A 145 0.64 -21.87 11.40
CA ASP A 145 1.19 -22.72 10.35
C ASP A 145 0.28 -22.76 9.12
N ASP A 146 0.71 -23.48 8.08
CA ASP A 146 -0.02 -23.60 6.82
C ASP A 146 -1.41 -24.28 6.99
N GLU A 147 -1.66 -25.01 8.09
CA GLU A 147 -2.99 -25.59 8.35
C GLU A 147 -3.98 -24.53 8.86
N SER A 148 -3.47 -23.46 9.47
CA SER A 148 -4.22 -22.24 9.79
C SER A 148 -4.21 -21.19 8.67
N ALA A 149 -3.98 -21.62 7.41
CA ALA A 149 -4.09 -20.75 6.25
C ALA A 149 -5.46 -20.05 6.23
N ASP A 150 -5.46 -18.75 5.95
CA ASP A 150 -6.62 -17.87 5.96
C ASP A 150 -7.12 -17.50 7.37
N ALA A 151 -6.20 -17.45 8.34
CA ALA A 151 -6.48 -16.88 9.65
C ALA A 151 -6.89 -15.41 9.51
N ASP A 152 -8.19 -15.18 9.66
CA ASP A 152 -8.78 -13.85 9.78
C ASP A 152 -8.47 -13.29 11.17
N LEU A 153 -7.45 -12.44 11.24
CA LEU A 153 -7.10 -11.68 12.44
C LEU A 153 -7.58 -10.22 12.33
N GLU A 154 -8.45 -9.89 11.35
CA GLU A 154 -9.02 -8.55 11.20
C GLU A 154 -9.93 -8.19 12.36
N ALA A 155 -10.50 -9.21 13.00
CA ALA A 155 -11.28 -9.07 14.22
C ALA A 155 -10.43 -8.74 15.46
N LEU A 156 -9.10 -8.63 15.35
CA LEU A 156 -8.21 -8.30 16.47
C LEU A 156 -7.68 -6.86 16.34
N ASP A 157 -7.84 -6.06 17.40
CA ASP A 157 -7.04 -4.85 17.56
C ASP A 157 -5.71 -5.24 18.21
N LEU A 158 -4.63 -5.20 17.42
CA LEU A 158 -3.28 -5.55 17.85
C LEU A 158 -2.42 -4.30 18.10
N THR A 159 -3.04 -3.15 18.31
CA THR A 159 -2.32 -1.91 18.64
C THR A 159 -1.36 -2.13 19.81
N ASP A 160 -0.13 -1.60 19.74
CA ASP A 160 0.94 -1.71 20.74
C ASP A 160 1.36 -3.14 21.13
N SER A 161 0.84 -4.17 20.46
CA SER A 161 1.08 -5.57 20.78
C SER A 161 2.51 -6.00 20.47
N ASP A 162 3.01 -7.00 21.19
CA ASP A 162 4.37 -7.54 21.02
C ASP A 162 4.33 -8.89 20.29
N LEU A 163 4.49 -8.85 18.98
CA LEU A 163 4.49 -9.99 18.05
C LEU A 163 5.91 -10.38 17.61
N ARG A 164 6.94 -10.05 18.40
CA ARG A 164 8.32 -10.35 18.04
C ARG A 164 8.54 -11.85 17.87
N GLU A 165 9.30 -12.20 16.83
CA GLU A 165 9.58 -13.59 16.44
C GLU A 165 8.33 -14.43 16.10
N ALA A 166 7.15 -13.80 15.98
CA ALA A 166 5.94 -14.49 15.55
C ALA A 166 6.03 -14.92 14.08
N GLN A 167 5.25 -15.92 13.72
CA GLN A 167 5.22 -16.52 12.39
C GLN A 167 3.78 -16.60 11.92
N PHE A 168 3.50 -15.94 10.80
CA PHE A 168 2.18 -15.91 10.20
C PHE A 168 2.28 -16.25 8.73
N THR A 169 1.37 -17.11 8.27
CA THR A 169 1.24 -17.47 6.85
C THR A 169 -0.20 -17.27 6.43
N ASN A 170 -0.43 -16.53 5.33
CA ASN A 170 -1.78 -16.24 4.83
C ASN A 170 -2.72 -15.59 5.88
N ALA A 171 -2.17 -14.75 6.77
CA ALA A 171 -2.94 -14.08 7.81
C ALA A 171 -3.37 -12.68 7.38
N TRP A 172 -4.54 -12.25 7.85
CA TRP A 172 -5.17 -10.97 7.52
C TRP A 172 -5.21 -10.08 8.75
N PHE A 173 -4.79 -8.82 8.62
CA PHE A 173 -4.72 -7.85 9.72
C PHE A 173 -5.39 -6.53 9.33
N SER A 174 -6.04 -5.88 10.30
CA SER A 174 -6.77 -4.62 10.11
C SER A 174 -6.16 -3.43 10.86
N SER A 175 -5.54 -3.65 12.02
CA SER A 175 -4.84 -2.60 12.79
C SER A 175 -3.69 -3.17 13.60
N MET A 176 -2.52 -2.55 13.48
CA MET A 176 -1.31 -2.91 14.21
C MET A 176 -0.44 -1.69 14.54
N SER A 177 -1.07 -0.52 14.76
CA SER A 177 -0.37 0.70 15.17
C SER A 177 0.48 0.45 16.42
N GLY A 178 1.75 0.87 16.41
CA GLY A 178 2.70 0.68 17.51
C GLY A 178 3.13 -0.77 17.76
N ALA A 179 2.64 -1.74 16.98
CA ALA A 179 2.94 -3.15 17.19
C ALA A 179 4.43 -3.46 16.93
N LYS A 180 4.97 -4.41 17.70
CA LYS A 180 6.38 -4.83 17.65
C LYS A 180 6.49 -6.22 17.04
N LEU A 181 6.92 -6.27 15.79
CA LEU A 181 7.12 -7.46 14.99
C LEU A 181 8.60 -7.71 14.66
N ASP A 182 9.53 -7.15 15.43
CA ASP A 182 10.97 -7.39 15.20
C ASP A 182 11.29 -8.89 15.15
N GLY A 183 11.96 -9.32 14.08
CA GLY A 183 12.30 -10.72 13.83
C GLY A 183 11.13 -11.64 13.47
N ALA A 184 9.91 -11.10 13.27
CA ALA A 184 8.76 -11.88 12.83
C ALA A 184 8.93 -12.35 11.38
N ILE A 185 8.20 -13.42 11.04
CA ILE A 185 8.15 -14.02 9.71
C ILE A 185 6.70 -13.98 9.23
N LEU A 186 6.42 -13.13 8.26
CA LEU A 186 5.17 -13.04 7.54
C LEU A 186 5.37 -13.63 6.15
N LYS A 187 4.47 -14.50 5.72
CA LYS A 187 4.48 -15.06 4.37
C LYS A 187 3.10 -14.93 3.78
N ASN A 188 3.00 -14.22 2.65
CA ASN A 188 1.72 -13.94 1.99
C ASN A 188 0.66 -13.38 2.96
N CYS A 189 1.06 -12.51 3.88
CA CYS A 189 0.13 -11.85 4.79
C CYS A 189 -0.49 -10.64 4.09
N HIS A 190 -1.75 -10.36 4.45
CA HIS A 190 -2.53 -9.27 3.91
C HIS A 190 -2.84 -8.25 5.00
N PHE A 191 -2.63 -6.98 4.69
CA PHE A 191 -3.01 -5.85 5.54
C PHE A 191 -4.16 -5.13 4.85
N SER A 192 -5.38 -5.31 5.37
CA SER A 192 -6.58 -4.86 4.68
C SER A 192 -6.82 -3.36 4.81
N GLY A 193 -7.45 -2.78 3.79
CA GLY A 193 -8.19 -1.50 3.81
C GLY A 193 -7.68 -0.41 4.76
N GLU A 194 -6.66 0.34 4.33
CA GLU A 194 -6.07 1.43 5.13
C GLU A 194 -5.55 0.97 6.50
N CYS A 195 -5.08 -0.28 6.61
CA CYS A 195 -4.51 -0.82 7.84
C CYS A 195 -3.51 0.17 8.44
N GLU A 196 -3.72 0.48 9.72
CA GLU A 196 -2.84 1.37 10.45
C GLU A 196 -1.63 0.57 10.94
N PHE A 197 -0.45 0.86 10.38
CA PHE A 197 0.84 0.37 10.86
C PHE A 197 1.73 1.53 11.34
N ILE A 198 1.08 2.53 11.94
CA ILE A 198 1.69 3.77 12.41
C ILE A 198 2.62 3.47 13.59
N GLU A 199 3.84 3.98 13.57
CA GLU A 199 4.86 3.76 14.62
C GLU A 199 5.20 2.27 14.88
N GLY A 200 4.74 1.36 14.00
CA GLY A 200 5.00 -0.07 14.09
C GLY A 200 6.48 -0.40 13.83
N SER A 201 7.00 -1.43 14.49
CA SER A 201 8.39 -1.89 14.31
C SER A 201 8.40 -3.29 13.72
N PHE A 202 8.91 -3.45 12.51
CA PHE A 202 9.07 -4.72 11.82
C PHE A 202 10.54 -4.88 11.42
N LYS A 203 11.48 -4.88 12.38
CA LYS A 203 12.93 -4.88 12.10
C LYS A 203 13.47 -6.29 11.94
N LYS A 204 14.39 -6.49 11.00
CA LYS A 204 15.11 -7.78 10.83
C LYS A 204 14.16 -8.97 10.67
N GLY A 205 12.93 -8.71 10.22
CA GLY A 205 11.93 -9.72 9.94
C GLY A 205 11.99 -10.16 8.49
N VAL A 206 11.06 -11.03 8.13
CA VAL A 206 10.80 -11.47 6.74
C VAL A 206 9.33 -11.22 6.47
N ALA A 207 9.01 -10.49 5.42
CA ALA A 207 7.65 -10.24 4.95
C ALA A 207 7.67 -10.15 3.42
N GLN A 208 8.15 -11.22 2.78
CA GLN A 208 8.25 -11.37 1.33
C GLN A 208 6.87 -11.61 0.72
N SER A 209 6.59 -10.95 -0.40
CA SER A 209 5.31 -11.09 -1.12
C SER A 209 4.09 -10.84 -0.23
N CYS A 210 4.24 -9.95 0.77
CA CYS A 210 3.13 -9.49 1.60
C CYS A 210 2.47 -8.27 0.95
N ASP A 211 1.20 -8.08 1.27
CA ASP A 211 0.38 -6.99 0.75
C ASP A 211 0.20 -5.92 1.85
N PHE A 212 0.97 -4.84 1.73
CA PHE A 212 0.87 -3.59 2.50
C PHE A 212 0.23 -2.47 1.66
N SER A 213 -0.49 -2.81 0.59
CA SER A 213 -1.08 -1.80 -0.28
C SER A 213 -2.06 -0.93 0.50
N SER A 214 -2.05 0.37 0.20
CA SER A 214 -2.90 1.36 0.87
C SER A 214 -2.75 1.49 2.39
N CYS A 215 -1.75 0.87 3.03
CA CYS A 215 -1.53 0.97 4.48
C CYS A 215 -1.03 2.36 4.91
N ASP A 216 -1.36 2.78 6.13
CA ASP A 216 -0.71 3.91 6.80
C ASP A 216 0.58 3.43 7.46
N LEU A 217 1.71 3.95 6.98
CA LEU A 217 3.06 3.61 7.39
C LEU A 217 3.73 4.77 8.14
N ASP A 218 2.99 5.77 8.63
CA ASP A 218 3.58 6.92 9.32
C ASP A 218 4.50 6.44 10.47
N GLN A 219 5.77 6.84 10.40
CA GLN A 219 6.82 6.47 11.36
C GLN A 219 7.05 4.95 11.54
N ALA A 220 6.59 4.11 10.61
CA ALA A 220 6.83 2.67 10.64
C ALA A 220 8.33 2.35 10.40
N ASP A 221 8.85 1.31 11.05
CA ASP A 221 10.27 0.93 10.97
C ASP A 221 10.48 -0.50 10.48
N PHE A 222 10.88 -0.62 9.22
CA PHE A 222 11.23 -1.83 8.48
C PHE A 222 12.75 -2.05 8.37
N THR A 223 13.55 -1.51 9.30
CA THR A 223 15.01 -1.57 9.21
C THR A 223 15.52 -3.01 9.10
N SER A 224 16.33 -3.25 8.06
CA SER A 224 16.99 -4.55 7.79
C SER A 224 16.04 -5.72 7.58
N THR A 225 14.84 -5.45 7.07
CA THR A 225 13.82 -6.46 6.81
C THR A 225 13.86 -6.96 5.38
N ASP A 226 13.56 -8.23 5.19
CA ASP A 226 13.37 -8.82 3.88
C ASP A 226 11.92 -8.63 3.40
N LEU A 227 11.72 -7.76 2.42
CA LEU A 227 10.45 -7.32 1.85
C LEU A 227 10.42 -7.56 0.34
N ALA A 228 11.20 -8.52 -0.16
CA ALA A 228 11.29 -8.78 -1.59
C ALA A 228 9.91 -9.12 -2.18
N GLY A 229 9.57 -8.46 -3.30
CA GLY A 229 8.31 -8.64 -4.03
C GLY A 229 7.05 -8.25 -3.26
N SER A 230 7.16 -7.50 -2.16
CA SER A 230 6.00 -7.02 -1.41
C SER A 230 5.33 -5.82 -2.06
N ASP A 231 4.02 -5.70 -1.86
CA ASP A 231 3.19 -4.62 -2.42
C ASP A 231 2.99 -3.53 -1.36
N PHE A 232 3.44 -2.32 -1.68
CA PHE A 232 3.23 -1.06 -0.95
C PHE A 232 2.52 -0.02 -1.83
N SER A 233 1.89 -0.46 -2.93
CA SER A 233 1.20 0.43 -3.85
C SER A 233 0.14 1.23 -3.12
N SER A 234 0.08 2.53 -3.42
CA SER A 234 -0.84 3.49 -2.77
C SER A 234 -0.72 3.60 -1.23
N ALA A 235 0.27 2.97 -0.59
CA ALA A 235 0.54 3.17 0.84
C ALA A 235 0.88 4.64 1.11
N PHE A 236 0.61 5.12 2.32
CA PHE A 236 0.81 6.52 2.68
C PHE A 236 1.45 6.66 4.05
N GLY A 237 2.01 7.83 4.33
CA GLY A 237 2.62 8.14 5.62
C GLY A 237 3.81 9.08 5.49
N ALA A 238 4.36 9.51 6.62
CA ALA A 238 5.62 10.23 6.65
C ALA A 238 6.63 9.54 7.55
N ASN A 239 7.92 9.78 7.31
CA ASN A 239 9.01 9.34 8.20
C ASN A 239 9.11 7.82 8.39
N ALA A 240 8.59 7.00 7.46
CA ALA A 240 8.83 5.57 7.47
C ALA A 240 10.33 5.26 7.28
N CYS A 241 10.80 4.11 7.77
CA CYS A 241 12.21 3.74 7.76
C CYS A 241 12.42 2.34 7.19
N PHE A 242 12.96 2.27 5.96
CA PHE A 242 13.31 1.03 5.25
C PHE A 242 14.82 0.78 5.24
N ARG A 243 15.60 1.40 6.13
CA ARG A 243 17.07 1.35 6.09
C ARG A 243 17.60 -0.07 6.00
N LYS A 244 18.41 -0.35 4.97
CA LYS A 244 19.01 -1.67 4.71
C LYS A 244 18.01 -2.81 4.51
N ALA A 245 16.74 -2.51 4.23
CA ALA A 245 15.77 -3.51 3.84
C ALA A 245 16.13 -4.10 2.46
N THR A 246 15.70 -5.34 2.22
CA THR A 246 15.66 -5.93 0.88
C THR A 246 14.29 -5.65 0.29
N LEU A 247 14.25 -4.90 -0.80
CA LEU A 247 13.05 -4.45 -1.50
C LEU A 247 13.04 -4.91 -2.96
N THR A 248 13.91 -5.84 -3.36
CA THR A 248 13.98 -6.32 -4.75
C THR A 248 12.59 -6.64 -5.30
N ASP A 249 12.25 -6.06 -6.45
CA ASP A 249 10.95 -6.18 -7.13
C ASP A 249 9.72 -5.75 -6.30
N ALA A 250 9.89 -4.99 -5.20
CA ALA A 250 8.77 -4.45 -4.43
C ALA A 250 8.06 -3.31 -5.20
N ASP A 251 6.75 -3.20 -4.99
CA ASP A 251 5.89 -2.20 -5.65
C ASP A 251 5.56 -1.07 -4.67
N PHE A 252 5.98 0.15 -4.96
CA PHE A 252 5.60 1.38 -4.24
C PHE A 252 4.77 2.31 -5.14
N SER A 253 4.23 1.84 -6.26
CA SER A 253 3.55 2.67 -7.24
C SER A 253 2.41 3.46 -6.60
N GLN A 254 2.30 4.75 -6.97
CA GLN A 254 1.32 5.70 -6.43
C GLN A 254 1.39 5.95 -4.90
N ALA A 255 2.37 5.42 -4.18
CA ALA A 255 2.49 5.63 -2.74
C ALA A 255 2.76 7.11 -2.37
N GLU A 256 2.22 7.55 -1.24
CA GLU A 256 2.38 8.89 -0.65
C GLU A 256 3.22 8.86 0.63
N ILE A 257 4.50 8.54 0.50
CA ILE A 257 5.41 8.19 1.60
C ILE A 257 6.53 9.23 1.82
N THR A 258 6.20 10.44 2.26
CA THR A 258 7.16 11.57 2.35
C THR A 258 8.20 11.41 3.46
N GLU A 259 9.38 12.01 3.30
CA GLU A 259 10.45 12.03 4.33
C GLU A 259 10.90 10.61 4.78
N THR A 260 10.71 9.60 3.91
CA THR A 260 11.02 8.18 4.18
C THR A 260 12.52 7.88 4.00
N ASP A 261 13.10 7.06 4.89
CA ASP A 261 14.50 6.65 4.83
C ASP A 261 14.69 5.25 4.20
N PHE A 262 15.10 5.23 2.94
CA PHE A 262 15.53 4.08 2.15
C PHE A 262 17.06 3.89 2.14
N SER A 263 17.81 4.45 3.09
CA SER A 263 19.28 4.40 3.04
C SER A 263 19.82 2.96 3.10
N GLY A 264 20.61 2.60 2.10
CA GLY A 264 21.29 1.31 2.01
C GLY A 264 20.39 0.13 1.65
N VAL A 265 19.18 0.37 1.12
CA VAL A 265 18.30 -0.71 0.64
C VAL A 265 18.92 -1.46 -0.55
N ASP A 266 18.58 -2.73 -0.67
CA ASP A 266 18.68 -3.50 -1.92
C ASP A 266 17.32 -3.48 -2.60
N GLY A 267 17.10 -2.50 -3.47
CA GLY A 267 15.83 -2.23 -4.14
C GLY A 267 15.94 -2.32 -5.66
N ALA A 268 16.72 -3.28 -6.17
CA ALA A 268 16.79 -3.55 -7.61
C ALA A 268 15.41 -3.90 -8.17
N GLY A 269 15.04 -3.29 -9.30
CA GLY A 269 13.76 -3.55 -9.97
C GLY A 269 12.51 -3.04 -9.26
N CYS A 270 12.62 -2.29 -8.15
CA CYS A 270 11.45 -1.69 -7.49
C CYS A 270 10.65 -0.79 -8.44
N ASP A 271 9.34 -0.71 -8.24
CA ASP A 271 8.51 0.31 -8.89
C ASP A 271 8.13 1.44 -7.93
N PHE A 272 8.66 2.64 -8.16
CA PHE A 272 8.27 3.88 -7.49
C PHE A 272 7.45 4.80 -8.42
N SER A 273 6.82 4.25 -9.48
CA SER A 273 6.08 5.04 -10.46
C SER A 273 4.94 5.85 -9.83
N GLY A 274 4.85 7.13 -10.21
CA GLY A 274 3.82 8.05 -9.70
C GLY A 274 3.87 8.36 -8.21
N THR A 275 4.89 7.90 -7.47
CA THR A 275 4.99 8.15 -6.03
C THR A 275 5.06 9.63 -5.67
N ARG A 276 4.56 9.99 -4.49
CA ARG A 276 4.88 11.26 -3.83
C ARG A 276 5.86 11.03 -2.69
N LEU A 277 7.14 11.14 -3.01
CA LEU A 277 8.25 10.88 -2.11
C LEU A 277 9.15 12.12 -2.04
N THR A 278 8.69 13.18 -1.36
CA THR A 278 9.50 14.38 -1.17
C THR A 278 10.45 14.19 0.02
N LYS A 279 11.70 14.65 -0.11
CA LYS A 279 12.76 14.59 0.91
C LYS A 279 13.08 13.17 1.40
N GLY A 280 12.86 12.17 0.55
CA GLY A 280 13.28 10.79 0.83
C GLY A 280 14.80 10.65 0.86
N LEU A 281 15.31 9.77 1.73
CA LEU A 281 16.74 9.48 1.84
C LEU A 281 17.03 8.12 1.22
N PHE A 282 17.79 8.08 0.13
CA PHE A 282 18.18 6.84 -0.54
C PHE A 282 19.65 6.49 -0.34
N THR A 283 20.38 7.21 0.52
CA THR A 283 21.85 7.17 0.52
C THR A 283 22.43 5.75 0.51
N LYS A 284 23.31 5.46 -0.44
CA LYS A 284 23.95 4.14 -0.65
C LYS A 284 22.99 2.99 -1.00
N ALA A 285 21.79 3.28 -1.48
CA ALA A 285 20.87 2.25 -1.98
C ALA A 285 21.37 1.65 -3.31
N ASP A 286 21.06 0.38 -3.51
CA ASP A 286 21.11 -0.26 -4.83
C ASP A 286 19.69 -0.26 -5.41
N LEU A 287 19.50 0.42 -6.53
CA LEU A 287 18.19 0.65 -7.17
C LEU A 287 18.27 0.41 -8.68
N HIS A 288 19.25 -0.37 -9.14
CA HIS A 288 19.42 -0.58 -10.57
C HIS A 288 18.18 -1.20 -11.21
N GLY A 289 17.79 -0.72 -12.39
CA GLY A 289 16.60 -1.16 -13.12
C GLY A 289 15.27 -0.69 -12.54
N SER A 290 15.25 0.07 -11.44
CA SER A 290 14.02 0.53 -10.80
C SER A 290 13.32 1.66 -11.58
N SER A 291 12.00 1.72 -11.45
CA SER A 291 11.14 2.73 -12.09
C SER A 291 10.82 3.85 -11.11
N PHE A 292 10.96 5.10 -11.57
CA PHE A 292 10.54 6.34 -10.90
C PHE A 292 9.67 7.18 -11.84
N CYS A 293 9.05 6.55 -12.84
CA CYS A 293 8.30 7.25 -13.89
C CYS A 293 7.17 8.09 -13.27
N GLY A 294 7.16 9.40 -13.56
CA GLY A 294 6.14 10.34 -13.06
C GLY A 294 6.20 10.64 -11.55
N ALA A 295 7.20 10.13 -10.82
CA ALA A 295 7.34 10.32 -9.39
C ALA A 295 7.64 11.78 -9.01
N ASN A 296 7.21 12.21 -7.82
CA ASN A 296 7.64 13.47 -7.21
C ASN A 296 8.72 13.21 -6.15
N LEU A 297 9.97 13.50 -6.52
CA LEU A 297 11.18 13.24 -5.73
C LEU A 297 11.85 14.55 -5.25
N ASP A 298 11.07 15.61 -5.07
CA ASP A 298 11.57 16.92 -4.64
C ASP A 298 12.43 16.81 -3.37
N GLU A 299 13.64 17.36 -3.40
CA GLU A 299 14.62 17.36 -2.31
C GLU A 299 15.10 15.96 -1.83
N CYS A 300 14.94 14.90 -2.62
CA CYS A 300 15.48 13.57 -2.28
C CYS A 300 17.02 13.49 -2.32
N ASP A 301 17.59 12.57 -1.54
CA ASP A 301 19.04 12.32 -1.49
C ASP A 301 19.42 10.93 -2.04
N PHE A 302 19.98 10.91 -3.25
CA PHE A 302 20.54 9.71 -3.91
C PHE A 302 22.07 9.61 -3.78
N THR A 303 22.65 10.16 -2.72
CA THR A 303 24.10 10.15 -2.52
C THR A 303 24.67 8.72 -2.47
N ASN A 304 25.62 8.42 -3.36
CA ASN A 304 26.28 7.12 -3.55
C ASN A 304 25.33 5.97 -3.92
N CYS A 305 24.20 6.24 -4.57
CA CYS A 305 23.28 5.19 -5.03
C CYS A 305 23.73 4.54 -6.34
N ASP A 306 23.37 3.29 -6.52
CA ASP A 306 23.37 2.65 -7.84
C ASP A 306 22.01 2.84 -8.51
N LEU A 307 21.96 3.65 -9.56
CA LEU A 307 20.75 4.02 -10.30
C LEU A 307 20.89 3.67 -11.79
N ARG A 308 21.69 2.64 -12.09
CA ARG A 308 21.89 2.20 -13.47
C ARG A 308 20.59 1.65 -14.04
N ASP A 309 20.32 1.96 -15.30
CA ASP A 309 19.14 1.50 -16.05
C ASP A 309 17.79 1.90 -15.41
N CYS A 310 17.76 2.90 -14.53
CA CYS A 310 16.53 3.41 -13.93
C CYS A 310 15.69 4.26 -14.89
N ASP A 311 14.38 4.27 -14.70
CA ASP A 311 13.46 5.14 -15.43
C ASP A 311 13.01 6.35 -14.58
N PHE A 312 13.50 7.56 -14.86
CA PHE A 312 13.03 8.81 -14.25
C PHE A 312 12.13 9.64 -15.18
N ASN A 313 11.51 9.03 -16.20
CA ASN A 313 10.71 9.75 -17.18
C ASN A 313 9.55 10.51 -16.52
N GLY A 314 9.41 11.80 -16.84
CA GLY A 314 8.35 12.66 -16.28
C GLY A 314 8.46 12.97 -14.78
N ALA A 315 9.50 12.50 -14.09
CA ALA A 315 9.66 12.71 -12.66
C ALA A 315 9.99 14.17 -12.29
N ASN A 316 9.58 14.60 -11.09
CA ASN A 316 10.04 15.85 -10.50
C ASN A 316 11.30 15.60 -9.65
N LEU A 317 12.43 16.16 -10.06
CA LEU A 317 13.76 15.95 -9.47
C LEU A 317 14.37 17.28 -8.99
N GLN A 318 13.54 18.24 -8.60
CA GLN A 318 14.02 19.50 -8.04
C GLN A 318 14.71 19.27 -6.70
N GLY A 319 15.82 19.98 -6.46
CA GLY A 319 16.57 19.88 -5.21
C GLY A 319 17.23 18.52 -4.94
N VAL A 320 17.15 17.55 -5.87
CA VAL A 320 17.71 16.21 -5.66
C VAL A 320 19.23 16.25 -5.55
N ILE A 321 19.76 15.50 -4.59
CA ILE A 321 21.20 15.33 -4.36
C ILE A 321 21.66 14.04 -5.04
N TRP A 322 22.67 14.15 -5.90
CA TRP A 322 23.14 13.08 -6.79
C TRP A 322 24.59 12.65 -6.53
N LYS A 323 25.19 13.11 -5.42
CA LYS A 323 26.64 13.00 -5.19
C LYS A 323 27.10 11.54 -5.18
N GLY A 324 27.96 11.15 -6.11
CA GLY A 324 28.48 9.79 -6.23
C GLY A 324 27.46 8.77 -6.76
N ALA A 325 26.31 9.22 -7.28
CA ALA A 325 25.31 8.34 -7.87
C ALA A 325 25.77 7.80 -9.23
N ARG A 326 25.48 6.53 -9.50
CA ARG A 326 25.76 5.88 -10.80
C ARG A 326 24.52 5.89 -11.67
N LEU A 327 24.59 6.56 -12.82
CA LEU A 327 23.42 6.83 -13.68
C LEU A 327 23.49 6.15 -15.05
N LYS A 328 24.34 5.13 -15.22
CA LYS A 328 24.54 4.48 -16.52
C LYS A 328 23.22 3.93 -17.07
N GLY A 329 22.79 4.33 -18.27
CA GLY A 329 21.55 3.84 -18.88
C GLY A 329 20.25 4.44 -18.30
N ALA A 330 20.33 5.33 -17.31
CA ALA A 330 19.14 5.94 -16.73
C ALA A 330 18.45 6.90 -17.71
N SER A 331 17.12 6.84 -17.77
CA SER A 331 16.29 7.69 -18.64
C SER A 331 15.71 8.87 -17.87
N PHE A 332 15.77 10.07 -18.46
CA PHE A 332 15.28 11.32 -17.86
C PHE A 332 14.33 12.09 -18.77
N GLN A 333 13.66 11.39 -19.70
CA GLN A 333 12.79 12.04 -20.68
C GLN A 333 11.70 12.81 -19.95
N LEU A 334 11.53 14.08 -20.29
CA LEU A 334 10.52 14.96 -19.68
C LEU A 334 10.66 15.22 -18.17
N ALA A 335 11.73 14.73 -17.52
CA ALA A 335 11.97 14.98 -16.10
C ALA A 335 12.23 16.47 -15.81
N ASN A 336 11.81 16.92 -14.63
CA ASN A 336 12.08 18.26 -14.10
C ASN A 336 13.32 18.25 -13.22
N VAL A 337 14.50 18.42 -13.82
CA VAL A 337 15.79 18.36 -13.12
C VAL A 337 16.70 19.53 -13.51
N ASP A 338 17.47 20.05 -12.55
CA ASP A 338 18.62 20.91 -12.88
C ASP A 338 19.77 20.02 -13.33
N THR A 339 19.96 19.98 -14.62
CA THR A 339 20.95 19.13 -15.28
C THR A 339 22.38 19.52 -14.99
N ASN A 340 22.64 20.76 -14.53
CA ASN A 340 23.97 21.14 -14.06
C ASN A 340 24.32 20.45 -12.75
N GLU A 341 23.32 20.10 -11.93
CA GLU A 341 23.55 19.40 -10.67
C GLU A 341 23.89 17.93 -10.95
N ILE A 342 23.21 17.26 -11.88
CA ILE A 342 23.57 15.88 -12.30
C ILE A 342 25.02 15.83 -12.82
N ALA A 343 25.39 16.73 -13.74
CA ALA A 343 26.69 16.72 -14.40
C ALA A 343 27.88 16.95 -13.45
N LYS A 344 27.68 17.60 -12.28
CA LYS A 344 28.73 17.87 -11.29
C LYS A 344 28.89 16.75 -10.25
N SER A 345 27.88 15.91 -10.10
CA SER A 345 27.68 15.09 -8.91
C SER A 345 27.73 13.60 -9.20
N ALA A 346 27.38 13.17 -10.41
CA ALA A 346 27.63 11.81 -10.86
C ALA A 346 29.14 11.62 -11.06
N ASP A 347 29.73 10.65 -10.36
CA ASP A 347 31.03 10.08 -10.73
C ASP A 347 30.83 9.35 -12.06
N LEU A 348 30.84 10.11 -13.16
CA LEU A 348 30.91 9.59 -14.51
C LEU A 348 32.35 9.11 -14.70
N ASP A 349 32.65 7.90 -14.23
CA ASP A 349 33.95 7.28 -14.47
C ASP A 349 34.26 7.24 -15.97
N SER A 350 35.54 7.30 -16.34
CA SER A 350 35.99 7.48 -17.73
C SER A 350 35.57 6.38 -18.73
N ASP A 351 34.94 5.30 -18.26
CA ASP A 351 34.33 4.24 -19.07
C ASP A 351 32.82 4.47 -19.35
N ASP A 352 32.22 5.55 -18.81
CA ASP A 352 30.83 5.98 -18.96
C ASP A 352 30.66 7.16 -19.94
N VAL A 353 31.39 7.10 -21.06
CA VAL A 353 31.33 8.12 -22.13
C VAL A 353 29.93 8.23 -22.75
N ASP A 354 29.12 7.16 -22.66
CA ASP A 354 27.78 7.10 -23.29
C ASP A 354 26.70 7.83 -22.48
N THR A 355 26.77 7.87 -21.15
CA THR A 355 25.80 8.62 -20.33
C THR A 355 26.10 10.10 -20.24
N GLY A 356 27.37 10.48 -20.22
CA GLY A 356 27.75 11.87 -20.46
C GLY A 356 27.21 12.36 -21.82
N SER A 357 27.30 11.52 -22.85
CA SER A 357 26.79 11.80 -24.19
C SER A 357 25.26 11.77 -24.30
N GLN A 358 24.56 10.87 -23.60
CA GLN A 358 23.09 10.78 -23.63
C GLN A 358 22.42 11.85 -22.79
N VAL A 359 22.97 12.14 -21.60
CA VAL A 359 22.52 13.27 -20.77
C VAL A 359 22.85 14.57 -21.52
N SER A 360 24.04 14.71 -22.13
CA SER A 360 24.37 15.89 -22.95
C SER A 360 23.56 15.98 -24.24
N SER A 361 23.19 14.87 -24.90
CA SER A 361 22.40 14.90 -26.13
C SER A 361 20.95 15.24 -25.87
N HIS A 362 20.33 14.67 -24.82
CA HIS A 362 18.99 15.07 -24.40
C HIS A 362 18.98 16.51 -23.83
N LEU A 363 20.07 16.93 -23.20
CA LEU A 363 20.31 18.31 -22.78
C LEU A 363 20.42 19.26 -23.96
N ASP A 364 21.16 18.89 -25.00
CA ASP A 364 21.33 19.68 -26.21
C ASP A 364 20.03 19.69 -27.01
N GLU A 365 19.25 18.62 -27.02
CA GLU A 365 17.90 18.57 -27.61
C GLU A 365 16.89 19.44 -26.85
N LEU A 366 16.91 19.43 -25.50
CA LEU A 366 16.04 20.27 -24.67
C LEU A 366 16.46 21.74 -24.71
N ARG A 367 17.78 22.01 -24.70
CA ARG A 367 18.37 23.34 -24.81
C ARG A 367 18.20 23.89 -26.23
N ASP A 368 18.29 23.07 -27.28
CA ASP A 368 17.89 23.44 -28.63
C ASP A 368 16.40 23.73 -28.70
N ALA A 369 15.55 22.80 -28.23
CA ALA A 369 14.10 22.96 -28.31
C ALA A 369 13.61 24.25 -27.63
N THR A 370 14.25 24.67 -26.54
CA THR A 370 13.89 25.88 -25.77
C THR A 370 14.62 27.15 -26.22
N SER A 371 15.88 27.07 -26.65
CA SER A 371 16.63 28.23 -27.18
C SER A 371 16.23 28.65 -28.60
N ARG A 372 15.51 27.79 -29.33
CA ARG A 372 15.09 27.98 -30.74
C ARG A 372 13.74 28.67 -30.93
N ILE A 373 13.07 29.13 -29.87
CA ILE A 373 11.71 29.71 -29.95
C ILE A 373 11.76 31.23 -30.20
N SER A 374 11.90 31.64 -31.47
CA SER A 374 11.70 33.03 -31.89
C SER A 374 10.21 33.39 -31.92
N ARG A 375 9.66 33.64 -30.74
CA ARG A 375 8.27 34.05 -30.47
C ARG A 375 7.21 33.13 -31.09
N VAL A 376 6.64 32.26 -30.26
CA VAL A 376 5.54 31.38 -30.64
C VAL A 376 4.29 31.76 -29.85
N GLU A 377 3.20 31.96 -30.57
CA GLU A 377 1.87 32.22 -30.02
C GLU A 377 0.99 30.99 -30.28
N PHE A 378 0.50 30.38 -29.21
CA PHE A 378 -0.38 29.22 -29.28
C PHE A 378 -1.46 29.26 -28.20
N THR A 379 -2.50 28.48 -28.42
CA THR A 379 -3.67 28.42 -27.54
C THR A 379 -3.83 26.99 -27.01
N LEU A 380 -3.94 26.87 -25.69
CA LEU A 380 -4.18 25.61 -24.98
C LEU A 380 -5.67 25.50 -24.59
N PRO A 381 -6.42 24.58 -25.19
CA PRO A 381 -7.84 24.37 -24.88
C PRO A 381 -8.02 23.37 -23.74
N PHE A 382 -8.94 23.69 -22.83
CA PHE A 382 -9.32 22.86 -21.68
C PHE A 382 -10.85 22.75 -21.58
N ARG A 383 -11.32 21.59 -21.08
CA ARG A 383 -12.75 21.32 -20.85
C ARG A 383 -13.00 20.88 -19.41
N ARG A 384 -14.05 21.42 -18.80
CA ARG A 384 -14.59 20.96 -17.51
C ARG A 384 -16.10 21.16 -17.45
N ASN A 385 -16.85 20.13 -17.06
CA ASN A 385 -18.31 20.18 -16.92
C ASN A 385 -19.04 20.76 -18.15
N GLY A 386 -18.56 20.42 -19.36
CA GLY A 386 -19.12 20.92 -20.62
C GLY A 386 -18.77 22.38 -20.98
N GLN A 387 -18.11 23.13 -20.10
CA GLN A 387 -17.57 24.46 -20.42
C GLN A 387 -16.16 24.35 -21.01
N ARG A 388 -15.91 25.14 -22.06
CA ARG A 388 -14.64 25.18 -22.79
C ARG A 388 -13.93 26.51 -22.53
N LEU A 389 -12.66 26.45 -22.16
CA LEU A 389 -11.80 27.63 -21.99
C LEU A 389 -10.49 27.46 -22.76
N SER A 390 -9.93 28.59 -23.18
CA SER A 390 -8.73 28.64 -24.00
C SER A 390 -7.70 29.59 -23.40
N LEU A 391 -6.50 29.07 -23.15
CA LEU A 391 -5.37 29.82 -22.59
C LEU A 391 -4.43 30.24 -23.72
N ALA A 392 -4.30 31.53 -23.97
CA ALA A 392 -3.33 32.07 -24.91
C ALA A 392 -1.94 32.18 -24.26
N VAL A 393 -0.96 31.55 -24.90
CA VAL A 393 0.44 31.57 -24.50
C VAL A 393 1.26 32.27 -25.58
N THR A 394 1.95 33.33 -25.21
CA THR A 394 2.90 34.05 -26.05
C THR A 394 4.28 33.91 -25.47
N THR A 395 5.15 33.18 -26.16
CA THR A 395 6.54 33.01 -25.78
C THR A 395 7.42 34.05 -26.48
N SER A 396 8.52 34.44 -25.87
CA SER A 396 9.57 35.26 -26.49
C SER A 396 10.91 34.89 -25.85
N PRO A 397 12.06 35.26 -26.46
CA PRO A 397 13.38 34.92 -25.91
C PRO A 397 13.66 35.42 -24.49
N ARG A 398 12.88 36.41 -24.01
CA ARG A 398 13.06 37.01 -22.67
C ARG A 398 11.87 36.84 -21.74
N HIS A 399 10.65 36.70 -22.27
CA HIS A 399 9.44 36.61 -21.46
C HIS A 399 8.40 35.65 -22.04
N VAL A 400 7.60 35.05 -21.16
CA VAL A 400 6.36 34.34 -21.49
C VAL A 400 5.18 35.14 -20.97
N ARG A 401 4.18 35.33 -21.80
CA ARG A 401 2.90 35.91 -21.40
C ARG A 401 1.82 34.84 -21.50
N ILE A 402 1.00 34.74 -20.46
CA ILE A 402 -0.14 33.83 -20.42
C ILE A 402 -1.39 34.63 -20.07
N ALA A 403 -2.47 34.45 -20.84
CA ALA A 403 -3.75 35.11 -20.63
C ALA A 403 -4.92 34.24 -21.13
N TRP A 404 -6.08 34.33 -20.48
CA TRP A 404 -7.31 33.72 -21.00
C TRP A 404 -7.82 34.49 -22.21
N GLU A 405 -8.33 33.78 -23.21
CA GLU A 405 -8.95 34.41 -24.38
C GLU A 405 -10.36 34.94 -24.10
N GLN A 406 -11.03 34.40 -23.09
CA GLN A 406 -12.35 34.81 -22.66
C GLN A 406 -12.37 35.16 -21.16
N PRO A 407 -13.26 36.06 -20.70
CA PRO A 407 -13.43 36.33 -19.28
C PRO A 407 -13.77 35.04 -18.52
N ASN A 408 -12.88 34.63 -17.61
CA ASN A 408 -13.03 33.40 -16.82
C ASN A 408 -14.07 33.61 -15.71
N PRO A 409 -15.17 32.83 -15.64
CA PRO A 409 -16.17 32.95 -14.58
C PRO A 409 -15.77 32.23 -13.26
N VAL A 410 -14.69 31.44 -13.25
CA VAL A 410 -14.31 30.54 -12.15
C VAL A 410 -13.10 31.04 -11.33
N SER A 411 -12.32 32.00 -11.81
CA SER A 411 -11.16 32.55 -11.07
C SER A 411 -10.78 33.97 -11.49
N SER A 412 -10.70 34.89 -10.52
CA SER A 412 -10.30 36.30 -10.71
C SER A 412 -8.78 36.50 -10.85
N GLN A 413 -7.96 35.46 -10.71
CA GLN A 413 -6.52 35.59 -10.44
C GLN A 413 -5.60 35.61 -11.68
N ILE A 414 -6.06 35.21 -12.86
CA ILE A 414 -5.24 35.24 -14.08
C ILE A 414 -5.91 36.11 -15.14
N ARG A 415 -5.87 37.44 -14.99
CA ARG A 415 -6.24 38.35 -16.09
C ARG A 415 -5.12 38.46 -17.14
N SER A 416 -3.85 38.45 -16.69
CA SER A 416 -2.65 38.26 -17.53
C SER A 416 -1.40 38.18 -16.63
N LYS A 417 -0.50 37.21 -16.84
CA LYS A 417 0.81 37.16 -16.15
C LYS A 417 1.96 37.21 -17.15
N LEU A 418 2.98 38.01 -16.84
CA LEU A 418 4.25 38.12 -17.57
C LEU A 418 5.35 37.47 -16.74
N LEU A 419 6.07 36.51 -17.32
CA LEU A 419 7.03 35.63 -16.65
C LEU A 419 8.36 35.70 -17.40
N ARG A 420 9.49 35.46 -16.72
CA ARG A 420 10.82 35.41 -17.39
C ARG A 420 10.94 34.11 -18.21
N ALA A 421 11.58 34.19 -19.38
CA ALA A 421 11.68 33.05 -20.31
C ALA A 421 12.78 32.04 -19.95
N SER A 422 13.76 32.41 -19.11
CA SER A 422 14.83 31.52 -18.63
C SER A 422 14.31 30.24 -17.97
N ASP A 423 13.06 30.25 -17.51
CA ASP A 423 12.46 29.20 -16.69
C ASP A 423 11.20 28.61 -17.32
N LEU A 424 10.97 28.78 -18.64
CA LEU A 424 9.72 28.55 -19.37
C LEU A 424 8.88 27.31 -18.95
N ARG A 425 9.55 26.20 -18.62
CA ARG A 425 8.94 24.94 -18.15
C ARG A 425 8.21 25.10 -16.81
N ILE A 426 8.83 25.77 -15.82
CA ILE A 426 8.33 25.83 -14.44
C ILE A 426 7.03 26.66 -14.34
N PRO A 427 6.90 27.86 -14.94
CA PRO A 427 5.65 28.61 -14.92
C PRO A 427 4.53 27.99 -15.77
N LEU A 428 4.84 27.34 -16.90
CA LEU A 428 3.81 26.70 -17.73
C LEU A 428 3.25 25.47 -17.03
N LEU A 429 4.13 24.61 -16.50
CA LEU A 429 3.74 23.43 -15.72
C LEU A 429 3.01 23.83 -14.43
N SER A 430 3.47 24.86 -13.71
CA SER A 430 2.77 25.39 -12.51
C SER A 430 1.40 26.01 -12.84
N VAL A 431 1.23 26.58 -14.03
CA VAL A 431 -0.07 27.09 -14.48
C VAL A 431 -0.99 25.94 -14.88
N VAL A 432 -0.49 24.92 -15.57
CA VAL A 432 -1.32 23.80 -16.06
C VAL A 432 -1.63 22.78 -14.95
N ASN A 433 -0.69 22.55 -14.01
CA ASN A 433 -0.93 21.72 -12.83
C ASN A 433 -2.09 22.24 -11.95
N ARG A 434 -2.38 23.55 -11.97
CA ARG A 434 -3.55 24.13 -11.27
C ARG A 434 -4.89 23.73 -11.88
N PHE A 435 -4.86 23.06 -13.04
CA PHE A 435 -6.03 22.63 -13.79
C PHE A 435 -5.95 21.12 -14.12
N ARG A 436 -5.27 20.31 -13.30
CA ARG A 436 -5.20 18.84 -13.48
C ARG A 436 -6.57 18.16 -13.56
N ASP A 437 -7.59 18.71 -12.87
CA ASP A 437 -8.98 18.22 -12.93
C ASP A 437 -9.71 18.61 -14.23
N TRP A 438 -9.03 19.24 -15.18
CA TRP A 438 -9.59 19.68 -16.46
C TRP A 438 -9.02 18.81 -17.58
N GLU A 439 -9.88 18.42 -18.50
CA GLU A 439 -9.49 17.65 -19.67
C GLU A 439 -8.75 18.56 -20.66
N PHE A 440 -7.51 18.20 -20.99
CA PHE A 440 -6.71 18.89 -22.00
C PHE A 440 -7.00 18.34 -23.40
N LEU A 441 -7.42 19.21 -24.32
CA LEU A 441 -7.83 18.82 -25.68
C LEU A 441 -6.66 19.00 -26.66
N ALA A 442 -5.70 18.07 -26.65
CA ALA A 442 -4.44 18.17 -27.41
C ALA A 442 -4.64 18.37 -28.93
N GLU A 443 -5.66 17.76 -29.51
CA GLU A 443 -6.01 17.87 -30.95
C GLU A 443 -6.43 19.29 -31.35
N GLU A 444 -6.99 20.04 -30.41
CA GLU A 444 -7.55 21.37 -30.63
C GLU A 444 -6.54 22.49 -30.40
N VAL A 445 -5.28 22.19 -30.08
CA VAL A 445 -4.23 23.19 -29.90
C VAL A 445 -4.07 24.00 -31.20
N GLU A 446 -4.14 25.33 -31.10
CA GLU A 446 -3.93 26.22 -32.23
C GLU A 446 -2.57 26.92 -32.12
N VAL A 447 -1.77 26.87 -33.18
CA VAL A 447 -0.52 27.65 -33.29
C VAL A 447 -0.80 28.85 -34.19
N ARG A 448 -0.95 30.03 -33.60
CA ARG A 448 -1.34 31.26 -34.29
C ARG A 448 -0.20 31.89 -35.07
N SER A 449 1.01 31.86 -34.51
CA SER A 449 2.21 32.29 -35.21
C SER A 449 3.46 31.70 -34.56
N GLY A 450 4.48 31.40 -35.37
CA GLY A 450 5.76 30.90 -34.89
C GLY A 450 6.76 30.82 -36.03
N ARG A 451 7.87 31.53 -35.91
CA ARG A 451 9.02 31.35 -36.80
C ARG A 451 10.09 30.58 -36.04
N GLY A 452 10.67 29.59 -36.70
CA GLY A 452 11.88 28.91 -36.24
C GLY A 452 13.13 29.77 -36.50
N PRO A 453 14.30 29.30 -36.07
CA PRO A 453 15.55 30.06 -36.09
C PRO A 453 16.02 30.51 -37.48
N THR A 454 15.56 29.84 -38.55
CA THR A 454 15.88 30.17 -39.95
C THR A 454 14.84 31.09 -40.62
N GLY A 455 13.84 31.58 -39.87
CA GLY A 455 12.75 32.41 -40.38
C GLY A 455 11.57 31.65 -40.98
N ASN A 456 11.63 30.31 -41.03
CA ASN A 456 10.58 29.40 -41.50
C ASN A 456 9.46 29.23 -40.46
N ARG A 457 8.22 28.97 -40.92
CA ARG A 457 7.10 28.67 -40.00
C ARG A 457 7.34 27.35 -39.28
N LEU A 458 7.11 27.32 -37.96
CA LEU A 458 7.17 26.09 -37.17
C LEU A 458 5.97 25.19 -37.50
N PRO A 459 6.17 23.88 -37.76
CA PRO A 459 5.07 22.96 -38.03
C PRO A 459 4.26 22.70 -36.75
N LYS A 460 2.92 22.70 -36.88
CA LYS A 460 1.96 22.52 -35.77
C LYS A 460 2.27 21.29 -34.92
N GLY A 461 2.58 20.16 -35.55
CA GLY A 461 2.86 18.89 -34.86
C GLY A 461 4.05 18.96 -33.91
N ALA A 462 5.15 19.61 -34.30
CA ALA A 462 6.32 19.76 -33.44
C ALA A 462 6.02 20.61 -32.19
N VAL A 463 5.19 21.66 -32.34
CA VAL A 463 4.77 22.50 -31.21
C VAL A 463 3.84 21.73 -30.28
N VAL A 464 2.90 20.96 -30.82
CA VAL A 464 1.95 20.14 -30.05
C VAL A 464 2.68 19.03 -29.30
N GLN A 465 3.63 18.34 -29.92
CA GLN A 465 4.43 17.31 -29.25
C GLN A 465 5.26 17.87 -28.10
N ALA A 466 5.92 19.01 -28.31
CA ALA A 466 6.67 19.67 -27.23
C ALA A 466 5.76 20.06 -26.05
N ILE A 467 4.54 20.54 -26.34
CA ILE A 467 3.54 20.85 -25.31
C ILE A 467 3.08 19.56 -24.61
N CYS A 468 2.70 18.52 -25.36
CA CYS A 468 2.26 17.25 -24.82
C CYS A 468 3.32 16.62 -23.90
N GLY A 469 4.60 16.68 -24.31
CA GLY A 469 5.73 16.27 -23.46
C GLY A 469 5.89 17.15 -22.21
N ILE A 470 5.68 18.46 -22.30
CA ILE A 470 5.69 19.32 -21.11
C ILE A 470 4.50 18.99 -20.19
N LEU A 471 3.36 18.59 -20.73
CA LEU A 471 2.13 18.31 -19.98
C LEU A 471 2.02 16.87 -19.48
N GLY A 472 2.91 15.97 -19.90
CA GLY A 472 2.82 14.55 -19.59
C GLY A 472 1.61 13.87 -20.22
N VAL A 473 1.10 14.39 -21.34
CA VAL A 473 -0.06 13.84 -22.07
C VAL A 473 0.43 13.23 -23.38
N ALA A 474 -0.14 12.09 -23.79
CA ALA A 474 0.19 11.49 -25.08
C ALA A 474 -0.21 12.41 -26.25
N PRO A 475 0.67 12.65 -27.25
CA PRO A 475 0.32 13.45 -28.42
C PRO A 475 -0.68 12.69 -29.32
N PRO A 476 -1.53 13.40 -30.09
CA PRO A 476 -2.44 12.77 -31.04
C PRO A 476 -1.68 11.90 -32.07
N GLU A 477 -2.20 10.71 -32.39
CA GLU A 477 -1.55 9.74 -33.28
C GLU A 477 -1.21 10.33 -34.66
N ASP A 478 -2.07 11.20 -35.19
CA ASP A 478 -1.91 11.89 -36.49
C ASP A 478 -0.72 12.87 -36.54
N LEU A 479 -0.10 13.15 -35.40
CA LEU A 479 1.03 14.09 -35.26
C LEU A 479 2.32 13.40 -34.83
N LEU A 480 2.35 12.07 -34.67
CA LEU A 480 3.57 11.28 -34.46
C LEU A 480 4.48 11.35 -35.70
N PRO A 481 5.82 11.35 -35.56
CA PRO A 481 6.68 11.24 -36.73
C PRO A 481 6.42 9.89 -37.41
N ILE A 482 6.27 9.88 -38.74
CA ILE A 482 6.29 8.64 -39.54
C ILE A 482 7.58 7.90 -39.16
N PRO A 483 7.53 6.61 -38.80
CA PRO A 483 8.72 5.87 -38.40
C PRO A 483 9.76 5.96 -39.53
N THR A 484 10.93 6.47 -39.20
CA THR A 484 12.08 6.37 -40.10
C THR A 484 12.39 4.87 -40.23
N PRO A 485 12.49 4.31 -41.45
CA PRO A 485 12.74 2.89 -41.60
C PRO A 485 14.08 2.54 -40.97
N LEU A 486 14.07 1.50 -40.12
CA LEU A 486 15.26 0.82 -39.59
C LEU A 486 16.28 0.65 -40.72
N VAL A 487 17.41 1.32 -40.62
CA VAL A 487 18.57 1.03 -41.47
C VAL A 487 19.03 -0.39 -41.10
N PRO A 488 19.08 -1.34 -42.04
CA PRO A 488 19.51 -2.70 -41.72
C PRO A 488 21.00 -2.69 -41.36
N PRO A 489 21.47 -3.63 -40.52
CA PRO A 489 22.87 -3.72 -40.17
C PRO A 489 23.67 -3.98 -41.45
N THR A 490 24.69 -3.17 -41.70
CA THR A 490 25.59 -3.38 -42.83
C THR A 490 26.51 -4.56 -42.51
N ALA A 491 26.73 -5.38 -43.54
CA ALA A 491 27.34 -6.71 -43.51
C ALA A 491 28.81 -6.75 -43.09
#